data_AF-A0A2E9ZBR4-F1
#
_entry.id   AF-A0A2E9ZBR4-F1
#
_cell.length_a   1.000
_cell.length_b   1.000
_cell.length_c   1.000
_cell.angle_alpha   90.00
_cell.angle_beta   90.00
_cell.angle_gamma   90.00
#
_symmetry.space_group_name_H-M   'P 1'
#
loop_
_entity.id
_entity.type
_entity.pdbx_description
1 polymer ?
#
loop_
_entity_poly.entity_id
_entity_poly.type
_entity_poly.pdbx_seq_one_letter_code
_entity_poly.pdbx_strand_id
1 'polypeptide(L)'
;MRREDLKLKRAGVSGYNKAKRTPNHPTKSHVVVAKEGSKTKLIRFGEQGAKTNQSKEQRERFKNRHRRNIARGRMSAAWWANKTKWSPSKTKNA
;
A
#
# COMPACT_ATOMS: atom_id res chain seq x y z
N MET A 1 4.75 -29.68 4.23
CA MET A 1 4.16 -28.33 4.39
C MET A 1 5.22 -27.28 4.12
N ARG A 2 4.97 -26.30 3.24
CA ARG A 2 5.79 -25.08 3.20
C ARG A 2 5.59 -24.38 4.54
N ARG A 3 6.66 -24.24 5.32
CA ARG A 3 6.63 -23.51 6.60
C ARG A 3 6.18 -22.08 6.27
N GLU A 4 4.97 -21.71 6.70
CA GLU A 4 4.48 -20.36 6.47
C GLU A 4 5.46 -19.37 7.11
N ASP A 5 5.91 -18.40 6.32
CA ASP A 5 6.83 -17.39 6.80
C ASP A 5 6.17 -16.62 7.95
N LEU A 6 6.81 -16.63 9.12
CA LEU A 6 6.31 -15.99 10.33
C LEU A 6 5.99 -14.49 10.12
N LYS A 7 6.70 -13.81 9.21
CA LYS A 7 6.43 -12.41 8.86
C LYS A 7 5.09 -12.26 8.14
N LEU A 8 4.78 -13.17 7.22
CA LEU A 8 3.52 -13.17 6.48
C LEU A 8 2.35 -13.52 7.40
N LYS A 9 2.53 -14.53 8.26
CA LYS A 9 1.52 -14.95 9.26
C LYS A 9 1.19 -13.83 10.24
N ARG A 10 2.20 -13.16 10.81
CA ARG A 10 2.00 -12.02 11.73
C ARG A 10 1.30 -10.82 11.07
N ALA A 11 1.58 -10.57 9.80
CA ALA A 11 0.90 -9.52 9.04
C ALA A 11 -0.48 -9.96 8.51
N GLY A 12 -0.78 -11.26 8.55
CA GLY A 12 -1.97 -11.89 7.99
C GLY A 12 -2.10 -11.73 6.47
N VAL A 13 -1.00 -11.60 5.74
CA VAL A 13 -1.01 -11.45 4.28
C VAL A 13 -0.78 -12.80 3.59
N SER A 14 -1.37 -13.01 2.42
CA SER A 14 -1.25 -14.27 1.66
C SER A 14 0.09 -14.44 0.93
N GLY A 15 0.95 -13.43 0.96
CA GLY A 15 2.25 -13.49 0.30
C GLY A 15 3.00 -12.16 0.32
N TYR A 16 4.28 -12.23 -0.04
CA TYR A 16 5.09 -11.05 -0.28
C TYR A 16 4.51 -10.21 -1.42
N ASN A 17 4.56 -8.89 -1.27
CA ASN A 17 4.04 -7.92 -2.24
C ASN A 17 2.54 -8.09 -2.58
N LYS A 18 1.78 -8.76 -1.71
CA LYS A 18 0.31 -8.89 -1.80
C LYS A 18 -0.33 -8.06 -0.70
N ALA A 19 -0.71 -6.83 -1.02
CA ALA A 19 -1.37 -5.95 -0.06
C ALA A 19 -2.81 -6.41 0.22
N LYS A 20 -3.26 -6.25 1.46
CA LYS A 20 -4.64 -6.50 1.88
C LYS A 20 -5.22 -5.32 2.65
N ARG A 21 -6.55 -5.26 2.75
CA ARG A 21 -7.26 -4.31 3.62
C ARG A 21 -7.15 -4.70 5.09
N THR A 22 -7.18 -3.70 5.96
CA THR A 22 -7.16 -3.85 7.42
C THR A 22 -8.27 -3.02 8.05
N PRO A 23 -9.53 -3.50 8.01
CA PRO A 23 -10.68 -2.73 8.51
C PRO A 23 -10.56 -2.41 10.01
N ASN A 24 -10.02 -3.33 10.80
CA ASN A 24 -9.91 -3.19 12.25
C ASN A 24 -8.65 -2.45 12.72
N HIS A 25 -7.80 -1.97 11.79
CA HIS A 25 -6.63 -1.18 12.18
C HIS A 25 -7.04 0.28 12.38
N PRO A 26 -6.64 0.92 13.50
CA PRO A 26 -7.17 2.23 13.89
C PRO A 26 -6.89 3.34 12.85
N THR A 27 -5.67 3.37 12.29
CA THR A 27 -5.22 4.50 11.45
C THR A 27 -4.86 4.15 10.01
N LYS A 28 -4.74 2.86 9.67
CA LYS A 28 -4.21 2.42 8.38
C LYS A 28 -5.16 1.46 7.70
N SER A 29 -5.46 1.74 6.43
CA SER A 29 -6.48 0.99 5.72
C SER A 29 -5.93 -0.28 5.03
N HIS A 30 -4.60 -0.40 4.88
CA HIS A 30 -3.96 -1.55 4.26
C HIS A 30 -2.64 -1.94 4.93
N VAL A 31 -2.25 -3.20 4.71
CA VAL A 31 -0.95 -3.76 5.08
C VAL A 31 -0.37 -4.60 3.94
N VAL A 32 0.96 -4.62 3.84
CA VAL A 32 1.72 -5.48 2.94
C VAL A 32 3.05 -5.84 3.57
N VAL A 33 3.53 -7.06 3.31
CA VAL A 33 4.93 -7.40 3.52
C VAL A 33 5.65 -7.21 2.18
N ALA A 34 6.34 -6.09 2.02
CA ALA A 34 7.11 -5.80 0.84
C ALA A 34 8.39 -6.66 0.79
N LYS A 35 8.77 -7.12 -0.40
CA LYS A 35 10.03 -7.83 -0.65
C LYS A 35 10.69 -7.33 -1.92
N GLU A 36 12.00 -7.06 -1.83
CA GLU A 36 12.86 -6.65 -2.94
C GLU A 36 14.25 -7.26 -2.70
N GLY A 37 14.67 -8.17 -3.59
CA GLY A 37 15.83 -9.03 -3.35
C GLY A 37 15.69 -9.80 -2.04
N SER A 38 16.71 -9.68 -1.17
CA SER A 38 16.75 -10.27 0.17
C SER A 38 16.02 -9.44 1.23
N LYS A 39 15.69 -8.17 0.96
CA LYS A 39 15.11 -7.26 1.94
C LYS A 39 13.60 -7.44 2.03
N THR A 40 13.10 -7.45 3.27
CA THR A 40 11.66 -7.55 3.57
C THR A 40 11.24 -6.44 4.53
N LYS A 41 10.08 -5.83 4.32
CA LYS A 41 9.55 -4.79 5.21
C LYS A 41 8.04 -4.92 5.37
N LEU A 42 7.57 -4.93 6.62
CA LEU A 42 6.15 -4.79 6.91
C LEU A 42 5.76 -3.31 6.76
N ILE A 43 4.80 -3.03 5.89
CA ILE A 43 4.36 -1.67 5.58
C ILE A 43 2.85 -1.60 5.81
N ARG A 44 2.43 -0.71 6.70
CA ARG A 44 1.03 -0.28 6.82
C ARG A 44 0.88 1.07 6.15
N PHE A 45 -0.14 1.22 5.32
CA PHE A 45 -0.23 2.40 4.45
C PHE A 45 -1.69 2.76 4.13
N GLY A 46 -1.88 4.00 3.68
CA GLY A 46 -3.18 4.60 3.43
C GLY A 46 -3.91 4.93 4.73
N GLU A 47 -4.52 6.11 4.79
CA GLU A 47 -5.28 6.53 5.96
C GLU A 47 -6.64 5.79 6.00
N GLN A 48 -7.05 5.38 7.20
CA GLN A 48 -8.35 4.76 7.44
C GLN A 48 -9.47 5.78 7.19
N GLY A 49 -10.59 5.35 6.59
CA GLY A 49 -11.74 6.23 6.30
C GLY A 49 -11.53 7.29 5.21
N ALA A 50 -10.29 7.52 4.75
CA ALA A 50 -10.01 8.54 3.75
C ALA A 50 -10.64 8.22 2.39
N LYS A 51 -11.45 9.15 1.88
CA LYS A 51 -11.95 9.17 0.51
C LYS A 51 -10.81 9.60 -0.42
N THR A 52 -10.20 8.64 -1.10
CA THR A 52 -9.08 8.89 -2.03
C THR A 52 -9.52 8.81 -3.48
N ASN A 53 -8.75 9.42 -4.38
CA ASN A 53 -8.89 9.27 -5.83
C ASN A 53 -10.32 9.58 -6.35
N GLN A 54 -10.91 10.68 -5.88
CA GLN A 54 -12.20 11.15 -6.35
C GLN A 54 -12.07 11.95 -7.66
N SER A 55 -10.93 12.62 -7.87
CA SER A 55 -10.63 13.37 -9.10
C SER A 55 -9.18 13.20 -9.55
N LYS A 56 -8.91 13.55 -10.82
CA LYS A 56 -7.55 13.60 -11.40
C LYS A 56 -6.66 14.56 -10.61
N GLU A 57 -7.17 15.73 -10.23
CA GLU A 57 -6.41 16.76 -9.49
C GLU A 57 -5.95 16.24 -8.12
N GLN A 58 -6.81 15.54 -7.38
CA GLN A 58 -6.42 14.97 -6.08
C GLN A 58 -5.28 13.96 -6.25
N ARG A 59 -5.34 13.13 -7.30
CA ARG A 59 -4.28 12.17 -7.61
C ARG A 59 -2.98 12.87 -7.96
N GLU A 60 -3.01 13.91 -8.79
CA GLU A 60 -1.80 14.65 -9.16
C GLU A 60 -1.21 15.40 -7.96
N ARG A 61 -2.03 16.00 -7.09
CA ARG A 61 -1.57 16.59 -5.81
C ARG A 61 -0.91 15.55 -4.91
N PHE A 62 -1.49 14.34 -4.80
CA PHE A 62 -0.88 13.24 -4.04
C PHE A 62 0.48 12.85 -4.63
N LYS A 63 0.56 12.62 -5.95
CA LYS A 63 1.80 12.24 -6.63
C LYS A 63 2.88 13.31 -6.50
N ASN A 64 2.52 14.59 -6.63
CA ASN A 64 3.48 15.69 -6.48
C ASN A 64 4.07 15.74 -5.08
N ARG A 65 3.21 15.71 -4.05
CA ARG A 65 3.67 15.70 -2.65
C ARG A 65 4.52 14.47 -2.29
N HIS A 66 4.22 13.32 -2.89
CA HIS A 66 4.86 12.04 -2.53
C HIS A 66 5.86 11.52 -3.56
N ARG A 67 6.22 12.32 -4.57
CA ARG A 67 7.06 11.89 -5.71
C ARG A 67 8.34 11.17 -5.27
N ARG A 68 9.09 11.78 -4.36
CA ARG A 68 10.35 11.23 -3.82
C ARG A 68 10.15 9.88 -3.14
N ASN A 69 9.04 9.72 -2.41
CA ASN A 69 8.73 8.48 -1.72
C ASN A 69 8.19 7.40 -2.68
N ILE A 70 7.48 7.78 -3.74
CA ILE A 70 7.04 6.85 -4.78
C ILE A 70 8.25 6.30 -5.55
N ALA A 71 9.25 7.14 -5.84
CA ALA A 71 10.48 6.75 -6.52
C ALA A 71 11.30 5.67 -5.75
N ARG A 72 11.15 5.58 -4.43
CA ARG A 72 11.78 4.53 -3.59
C ARG A 72 11.21 3.12 -3.81
N GLY A 73 10.20 2.95 -4.65
CA GLY A 73 9.70 1.64 -5.05
C GLY A 73 8.95 0.88 -3.94
N ARG A 74 8.97 -0.45 -4.02
CA ARG A 74 8.14 -1.37 -3.20
C ARG A 74 8.42 -1.24 -1.69
N MET A 75 9.55 -0.68 -1.30
CA MET A 75 9.91 -0.45 0.11
C MET A 75 9.25 0.79 0.73
N SER A 76 8.44 1.52 -0.04
CA SER A 76 7.78 2.76 0.39
C SER A 76 6.27 2.63 0.56
N ALA A 77 5.76 3.16 1.68
CA ALA A 77 4.32 3.27 1.91
C ALA A 77 3.61 4.13 0.86
N ALA A 78 4.27 5.17 0.36
CA ALA A 78 3.70 6.04 -0.67
C ALA A 78 3.57 5.33 -2.02
N TRP A 79 4.53 4.46 -2.37
CA TRP A 79 4.43 3.63 -3.58
C TRP A 79 3.24 2.68 -3.50
N TRP A 80 3.05 2.01 -2.36
CA TRP A 80 1.90 1.13 -2.16
C TRP A 80 0.58 1.88 -2.19
N ALA A 81 0.49 3.04 -1.51
CA ALA A 81 -0.68 3.89 -1.58
C ALA A 81 -0.95 4.36 -3.01
N ASN A 82 0.09 4.76 -3.76
CA ASN A 82 -0.04 5.18 -5.15
C ASN A 82 -0.63 4.05 -6.01
N LYS A 83 -0.05 2.84 -5.88
CA LYS A 83 -0.46 1.66 -6.65
C LYS A 83 -1.87 1.19 -6.32
N THR A 84 -2.27 1.18 -5.04
CA THR A 84 -3.55 0.57 -4.64
C THR A 84 -4.70 1.56 -4.47
N LYS A 85 -4.42 2.81 -4.05
CA LYS A 85 -5.44 3.82 -3.76
C LYS A 85 -5.49 4.96 -4.77
N TRP A 86 -4.37 5.31 -5.42
CA TRP A 86 -4.28 6.47 -6.31
C TRP A 86 -3.99 6.13 -7.79
N SER A 87 -4.15 4.87 -8.19
CA SER A 87 -4.06 4.47 -9.59
C SER A 87 -5.26 5.04 -10.38
N PRO A 88 -5.10 5.51 -11.62
CA PRO A 88 -6.22 5.95 -12.47
C PRO A 88 -7.35 4.91 -12.57
N SER A 89 -7.01 3.61 -12.65
CA SER A 89 -7.96 2.49 -12.67
C SER A 89 -8.76 2.29 -11.37
N LYS A 90 -8.49 3.08 -10.34
CA LYS A 90 -9.19 3.06 -9.04
C LYS A 90 -9.96 4.36 -8.80
N THR A 91 -10.12 5.20 -9.82
CA THR A 91 -10.88 6.46 -9.70
C THR A 91 -12.36 6.09 -9.66
N LYS A 92 -13.14 6.69 -8.75
CA LYS A 92 -14.55 6.31 -8.58
C LYS A 92 -15.41 6.46 -9.85
N ASN A 93 -15.01 7.37 -10.75
CA ASN A 93 -15.74 7.72 -11.96
C ASN A 93 -14.87 7.57 -13.21
N ALA A 94 -13.88 6.65 -13.20
CA ALA A 94 -13.07 6.36 -14.39
C ALA A 94 -13.83 5.49 -15.38
#